data_AF-A0A7I9ZUV0-F1
#
_entry.id   AF-A0A7I9ZUV0-F1
#
_cell.length_a   1.000
_cell.length_b   1.000
_cell.length_c   1.000
_cell.angle_alpha   90.00
_cell.angle_beta   90.00
_cell.angle_gamma   90.00
#
_symmetry.space_group_name_H-M   'P 1'
#
loop_
_entity.id
_entity.type
_entity.pdbx_description
1 polymer ?
#
loop_
_entity_poly.entity_id
_entity_poly.type
_entity_poly.pdbx_seq_one_letter_code
_entity_poly.pdbx_strand_id
1 'polypeptide(L)'
;MTVGAGSAAETVAEIRPDGQGLLALVGVTHTDDVGTARKLAEKLWQLRILDDEKSASDVGAPILVVSQFTLYGNTAKGRRPTWNAAAPGAVAEPLVDAFAEVLTGLGARVQTGVFGAHMQVDLVNDGPVTVLLEL
;
A
#
# COMPACT_ATOMS: atom_id res chain seq x y z
N MET A 1 -3.92 12.61 0.75
CA MET A 1 -3.76 11.53 1.75
C MET A 1 -2.46 11.78 2.48
N THR A 2 -2.45 11.66 3.79
CA THR A 2 -1.29 11.95 4.63
C THR A 2 -1.01 10.81 5.58
N VAL A 3 0.27 10.63 5.91
CA VAL A 3 0.74 9.71 6.95
C VAL A 3 1.50 10.52 7.98
N GLY A 4 1.06 10.46 9.23
CA GLY A 4 1.80 10.95 10.38
C GLY A 4 2.47 9.80 11.14
N ALA A 5 3.61 10.06 11.80
CA ALA A 5 4.28 9.07 12.66
C ALA A 5 4.52 9.61 14.08
N GLY A 6 4.45 8.73 15.08
CA GLY A 6 4.74 9.08 16.49
C GLY A 6 3.57 9.75 17.23
N SER A 7 3.87 10.35 18.39
CA SER A 7 2.90 11.01 19.29
C SER A 7 2.69 12.49 19.00
N ALA A 8 3.63 13.13 18.30
CA ALA A 8 3.47 14.45 17.70
C ALA A 8 3.22 14.25 16.20
N ALA A 9 2.22 14.92 15.64
CA ALA A 9 1.73 14.73 14.27
C ALA A 9 2.71 15.25 13.20
N GLU A 10 3.92 14.70 13.13
CA GLU A 10 4.85 14.96 12.04
C GLU A 10 4.38 14.16 10.82
N THR A 11 4.05 14.86 9.73
CA THR A 11 3.73 14.25 8.44
C THR A 11 5.00 13.69 7.83
N VAL A 12 5.07 12.35 7.75
CA VAL A 12 6.20 11.63 7.14
C VAL A 12 6.00 11.37 5.66
N ALA A 13 4.75 11.36 5.19
CA ALA A 13 4.42 11.21 3.78
C ALA A 13 3.10 11.85 3.42
N GLU A 14 3.02 12.39 2.19
CA GLU A 14 1.81 13.00 1.68
C GLU A 14 1.71 12.93 0.15
N ILE A 15 0.52 12.58 -0.34
CA ILE A 15 0.14 12.82 -1.74
C ILE A 15 -1.03 13.80 -1.82
N ARG A 16 -0.92 14.75 -2.75
CA ARG A 16 -1.96 15.73 -3.12
C ARG A 16 -2.20 15.60 -4.63
N PRO A 17 -3.03 14.63 -5.08
CA PRO A 17 -3.35 14.51 -6.48
C PRO A 17 -4.20 15.70 -6.93
N ASP A 18 -3.98 16.18 -8.16
CA ASP A 18 -4.87 17.17 -8.82
C ASP A 18 -6.17 16.51 -9.33
N GLY A 19 -6.25 15.18 -9.25
CA GLY A 19 -7.42 14.34 -9.50
C GLY A 19 -7.44 13.15 -8.53
N GLN A 20 -7.47 11.93 -9.06
CA GLN A 20 -7.43 10.72 -8.23
C GLN A 20 -5.99 10.27 -7.92
N GLY A 21 -5.83 9.60 -6.77
CA GLY A 21 -4.59 8.98 -6.31
C GLY A 21 -4.90 7.66 -5.61
N LEU A 22 -3.90 6.83 -5.36
CA LEU A 22 -4.09 5.53 -4.70
C LEU A 22 -3.42 5.48 -3.34
N LEU A 23 -4.12 4.94 -2.35
CA LEU A 23 -3.52 4.40 -1.13
C LEU A 23 -3.34 2.90 -1.31
N ALA A 24 -2.09 2.44 -1.30
CA ALA A 24 -1.74 1.03 -1.30
C ALA A 24 -1.37 0.59 0.13
N LEU A 25 -2.30 -0.09 0.80
CA LEU A 25 -2.01 -0.83 2.03
C LEU A 25 -1.42 -2.19 1.63
N VAL A 26 -0.13 -2.41 1.91
CA VAL A 26 0.62 -3.58 1.39
C VAL A 26 0.89 -4.57 2.51
N GLY A 27 0.32 -5.77 2.39
CA GLY A 27 0.60 -6.92 3.25
C GLY A 27 1.59 -7.87 2.58
N VAL A 28 2.42 -8.52 3.37
CA VAL A 28 3.38 -9.54 2.91
C VAL A 28 3.18 -10.82 3.71
N THR A 29 3.19 -11.97 3.03
CA THR A 29 3.13 -13.31 3.61
C THR A 29 4.42 -14.08 3.40
N HIS A 30 4.55 -15.21 4.11
CA HIS A 30 5.73 -16.07 4.16
C HIS A 30 6.20 -16.64 2.81
N THR A 31 5.33 -16.69 1.80
CA THR A 31 5.65 -17.20 0.45
C THR A 31 6.02 -16.10 -0.54
N ASP A 32 5.95 -14.84 -0.15
CA ASP A 32 6.22 -13.74 -1.05
C ASP A 32 7.72 -13.56 -1.29
N ASP A 33 8.04 -13.11 -2.50
CA ASP A 33 9.38 -12.76 -2.92
C ASP A 33 9.38 -11.46 -3.74
N VAL A 34 10.56 -11.04 -4.19
CA VAL A 34 10.73 -9.82 -5.00
C VAL A 34 9.97 -9.93 -6.33
N GLY A 35 9.80 -11.14 -6.87
CA GLY A 35 9.00 -11.38 -8.07
C GLY A 35 7.51 -11.15 -7.83
N THR A 36 6.98 -11.59 -6.68
CA THR A 36 5.62 -11.31 -6.23
C THR A 36 5.42 -9.79 -6.04
N ALA A 37 6.34 -9.11 -5.34
CA ALA A 37 6.29 -7.67 -5.14
C ALA A 37 6.24 -6.90 -6.48
N ARG A 38 7.11 -7.27 -7.43
CA ARG A 38 7.13 -6.70 -8.79
C ARG A 38 5.80 -6.89 -9.51
N LYS A 39 5.29 -8.12 -9.57
CA LYS A 39 4.03 -8.43 -10.27
C LYS A 39 2.86 -7.68 -9.66
N LEU A 40 2.81 -7.54 -8.34
CA LEU A 40 1.72 -6.84 -7.65
C LEU A 40 1.79 -5.33 -7.93
N ALA A 41 2.98 -4.74 -7.94
CA ALA A 41 3.21 -3.34 -8.29
C ALA A 41 2.77 -3.05 -9.74
N GLU A 42 3.19 -3.88 -10.69
CA GLU A 42 2.77 -3.79 -12.10
C GLU A 42 1.25 -3.90 -12.24
N LYS A 43 0.64 -4.88 -11.54
CA LYS A 43 -0.81 -5.07 -11.54
C LYS A 43 -1.54 -3.86 -10.97
N LEU A 44 -1.09 -3.29 -9.84
CA LEU A 44 -1.68 -2.08 -9.26
C LEU A 44 -1.55 -0.89 -10.21
N TRP A 45 -0.39 -0.71 -10.84
CA TRP A 45 -0.11 0.42 -11.73
C TRP A 45 -1.05 0.45 -12.95
N GLN A 46 -1.37 -0.72 -13.48
CA GLN A 46 -2.21 -0.89 -14.68
C GLN A 46 -3.68 -1.18 -14.37
N LEU A 47 -4.06 -1.25 -13.09
CA LEU A 47 -5.41 -1.60 -12.69
C LEU A 47 -6.39 -0.47 -13.04
N ARG A 48 -7.39 -0.76 -13.88
CA ARG A 48 -8.39 0.18 -14.38
C ARG A 48 -9.50 0.47 -13.35
N ILE A 49 -9.13 1.08 -12.22
CA ILE A 49 -10.03 1.36 -11.08
C ILE A 49 -10.34 2.84 -10.85
N LEU A 50 -9.74 3.73 -11.63
CA LEU A 50 -10.02 5.16 -11.61
C LEU A 50 -11.21 5.48 -12.53
N ASP A 51 -11.66 6.73 -12.49
CA ASP A 51 -12.75 7.22 -13.33
C ASP A 51 -12.51 6.93 -14.82
N ASP A 52 -13.60 6.72 -15.55
CA ASP A 52 -13.60 6.29 -16.96
C ASP A 52 -12.84 4.98 -17.21
N GLU A 53 -12.78 4.09 -16.21
CA GLU A 53 -12.02 2.84 -16.26
C GLU A 53 -10.54 3.09 -16.60
N LYS A 54 -9.94 4.16 -16.05
CA LYS A 54 -8.52 4.46 -16.23
C LYS A 54 -7.69 3.79 -15.14
N SER A 55 -6.43 3.54 -15.44
CA SER A 55 -5.43 3.10 -14.47
C SER A 55 -4.63 4.27 -13.93
N ALA A 56 -3.88 4.03 -12.85
CA ALA A 56 -2.92 5.00 -12.34
C ALA A 56 -1.87 5.37 -13.41
N SER A 57 -1.50 4.41 -14.27
CA SER A 57 -0.59 4.63 -15.39
C SER A 57 -1.14 5.55 -16.48
N ASP A 58 -2.45 5.53 -16.73
CA ASP A 58 -3.07 6.34 -17.78
C ASP A 58 -3.08 7.84 -17.44
N VAL A 59 -3.13 8.18 -16.15
CA VAL A 59 -3.29 9.57 -15.68
C VAL A 59 -2.11 10.07 -14.83
N GLY A 60 -1.09 9.23 -14.62
CA GLY A 60 0.04 9.54 -13.75
C GLY A 60 -0.38 9.73 -12.29
N ALA A 61 -1.36 8.97 -11.80
CA ALA A 61 -1.89 9.11 -10.45
C ALA A 61 -0.80 8.83 -9.40
N PRO A 62 -0.61 9.71 -8.40
CA PRO A 62 0.35 9.45 -7.33
C PRO A 62 -0.14 8.31 -6.42
N ILE A 63 0.81 7.57 -5.86
CA ILE A 63 0.54 6.41 -5.00
C ILE A 63 1.22 6.63 -3.64
N LEU A 64 0.45 6.43 -2.57
CA LEU A 64 0.94 6.39 -1.21
C LEU A 64 0.99 4.92 -0.75
N VAL A 65 2.18 4.41 -0.46
CA VAL A 65 2.42 3.03 -0.04
C VAL A 65 2.60 2.96 1.47
N VAL A 66 1.83 2.12 2.15
CA VAL A 66 1.90 1.92 3.60
C VAL A 66 1.90 0.43 3.91
N SER A 67 2.90 -0.05 4.65
CA SER A 67 2.96 -1.44 5.12
C SER A 67 1.78 -1.76 6.06
N GLN A 68 1.03 -2.84 5.81
CA GLN A 68 -0.17 -3.21 6.56
C GLN A 68 -0.25 -4.73 6.81
N PHE A 69 0.49 -5.22 7.82
CA PHE A 69 0.51 -6.65 8.17
C PHE A 69 -0.86 -7.21 8.60
N THR A 70 -1.78 -6.34 9.07
CA THR A 70 -3.10 -6.78 9.54
C THR A 70 -4.02 -7.25 8.43
N LEU A 71 -3.67 -7.06 7.16
CA LEU A 71 -4.39 -7.65 6.03
C LEU A 71 -4.42 -9.19 6.12
N TYR A 72 -3.41 -9.80 6.75
CA TYR A 72 -3.36 -11.23 7.06
C TYR A 72 -3.97 -11.59 8.43
N GLY A 73 -4.83 -10.73 8.97
CA GLY A 73 -5.53 -10.95 10.23
C GLY A 73 -6.56 -12.07 10.11
N ASN A 74 -6.38 -13.17 10.85
CA ASN A 74 -7.37 -14.23 10.98
C ASN A 74 -8.28 -13.98 12.19
N THR A 75 -9.57 -13.78 11.93
CA THR A 75 -10.61 -13.49 12.92
C THR A 75 -11.61 -14.64 13.12
N ALA A 76 -11.32 -15.83 12.59
CA ALA A 76 -12.27 -16.95 12.58
C ALA A 76 -12.60 -17.51 13.98
N LYS A 77 -11.74 -17.29 14.98
CA LYS A 77 -11.92 -17.80 16.35
C LYS A 77 -11.69 -16.72 17.40
N GLY A 78 -12.62 -16.58 18.34
CA GLY A 78 -12.51 -15.68 19.49
C GLY A 78 -12.75 -14.22 19.15
N ARG A 79 -12.26 -13.31 19.99
CA ARG A 79 -12.42 -11.83 19.85
C ARG A 79 -11.12 -11.10 19.55
N ARG A 80 -9.99 -11.82 19.50
CA ARG A 80 -8.67 -11.29 19.18
C ARG A 80 -8.24 -11.91 17.85
N PRO A 81 -7.89 -11.12 16.83
CA PRO A 81 -7.35 -11.69 15.59
C PRO A 81 -6.07 -12.50 15.86
N THR A 82 -5.55 -13.20 14.86
CA THR A 82 -4.18 -13.71 14.82
C THR A 82 -3.50 -13.27 13.52
N TRP A 83 -2.16 -13.21 13.48
CA TRP A 83 -1.40 -12.63 12.36
C TRP A 83 -0.35 -13.61 11.84
N ASN A 84 -0.58 -14.90 12.07
CA ASN A 84 0.39 -15.96 11.79
C ASN A 84 0.70 -16.10 10.29
N ALA A 85 -0.17 -15.59 9.42
CA ALA A 85 0.04 -15.57 7.99
C ALA A 85 0.88 -14.36 7.52
N ALA A 86 1.04 -13.32 8.34
CA ALA A 86 1.90 -12.20 7.98
C ALA A 86 3.39 -12.59 8.08
N ALA A 87 4.19 -12.15 7.13
CA ALA A 87 5.64 -12.30 7.18
C ALA A 87 6.25 -11.46 8.33
N PRO A 88 7.37 -11.89 8.92
CA PRO A 88 8.11 -11.09 9.89
C PRO A 88 8.70 -9.84 9.21
N GLY A 89 8.96 -8.79 10.00
CA GLY A 89 9.45 -7.50 9.49
C GLY A 89 10.69 -7.60 8.60
N ALA A 90 11.67 -8.42 8.98
CA ALA A 90 12.90 -8.63 8.21
C ALA A 90 12.68 -9.24 6.79
N VAL A 91 11.52 -9.84 6.55
CA VAL A 91 11.10 -10.33 5.22
C VAL A 91 10.17 -9.31 4.55
N ALA A 92 9.24 -8.72 5.32
CA ALA A 92 8.24 -7.81 4.79
C ALA A 92 8.80 -6.45 4.34
N GLU A 93 9.71 -5.85 5.11
CA GLU A 93 10.25 -4.52 4.83
C GLU A 93 10.94 -4.45 3.46
N PRO A 94 11.91 -5.34 3.12
CA PRO A 94 12.53 -5.31 1.79
C PRO A 94 11.55 -5.54 0.63
N LEU A 95 10.45 -6.27 0.86
CA LEU A 95 9.45 -6.54 -0.18
C LEU A 95 8.49 -5.37 -0.39
N VAL A 96 8.15 -4.63 0.68
CA VAL A 96 7.40 -3.37 0.58
C VAL A 96 8.26 -2.30 -0.13
N ASP A 97 9.55 -2.23 0.20
CA ASP A 97 10.48 -1.32 -0.48
C ASP A 97 10.60 -1.68 -1.96
N ALA A 98 10.82 -2.96 -2.30
CA ALA A 98 10.88 -3.42 -3.68
C ALA A 98 9.58 -3.12 -4.45
N PHE A 99 8.41 -3.24 -3.81
CA PHE A 99 7.13 -2.85 -4.40
C PHE A 99 7.08 -1.36 -4.75
N ALA A 100 7.50 -0.48 -3.82
CA ALA A 100 7.54 0.97 -4.05
C ALA A 100 8.59 1.38 -5.10
N GLU A 101 9.75 0.73 -5.11
CA GLU A 101 10.81 0.92 -6.09
C GLU A 101 10.36 0.53 -7.51
N VAL A 102 9.64 -0.60 -7.65
CA VAL A 102 9.09 -1.02 -8.94
C VAL A 102 8.08 0.00 -9.46
N LEU A 103 7.15 0.48 -8.62
CA LEU A 103 6.22 1.54 -9.01
C LEU A 103 6.95 2.81 -9.48
N THR A 104 7.97 3.23 -8.74
CA THR A 104 8.80 4.40 -9.12
C THR A 104 9.50 4.16 -10.46
N GLY A 105 10.07 2.97 -10.68
CA GLY A 105 10.71 2.59 -11.94
C GLY A 105 9.76 2.50 -13.13
N LEU A 106 8.47 2.24 -12.89
CA LEU A 106 7.39 2.27 -13.89
C LEU A 106 6.92 3.71 -14.21
N GLY A 107 7.44 4.72 -13.51
CA GLY A 107 7.12 6.14 -13.71
C GLY A 107 6.10 6.71 -12.74
N ALA A 108 5.70 5.96 -11.70
CA ALA A 108 4.76 6.48 -10.70
C ALA A 108 5.43 7.49 -9.75
N ARG A 109 4.67 8.51 -9.35
CA ARG A 109 5.03 9.35 -8.20
C ARG A 109 4.64 8.63 -6.91
N VAL A 110 5.63 8.10 -6.20
CA VAL A 110 5.42 7.31 -4.99
C VAL A 110 5.81 8.08 -3.74
N GLN A 111 5.03 7.92 -2.68
CA GLN A 111 5.39 8.29 -1.31
C GLN A 111 5.18 7.07 -0.41
N THR A 112 5.96 6.95 0.66
CA THR A 112 5.95 5.78 1.54
C THR A 112 5.75 6.20 2.99
N GLY A 113 4.97 5.43 3.75
CA GLY A 113 5.00 5.52 5.22
C GLY A 113 6.35 5.09 5.80
N VAL A 114 6.43 5.00 7.12
CA VAL A 114 7.63 4.50 7.83
C VAL A 114 7.36 3.09 8.33
N PHE A 115 8.10 2.11 7.80
CA PHE A 115 7.92 0.71 8.19
C PHE A 115 8.11 0.52 9.70
N GLY A 116 7.24 -0.28 10.32
CA GLY A 116 7.31 -0.57 11.75
C GLY A 116 6.94 0.59 12.69
N ALA A 117 6.72 1.80 12.18
CA ALA A 117 6.29 2.93 12.98
C ALA A 117 4.78 2.88 13.28
N HIS A 118 4.40 3.43 14.43
CA HIS A 118 3.00 3.75 14.68
C HIS A 118 2.59 4.94 13.82
N MET A 119 1.65 4.73 12.91
CA MET A 119 1.22 5.71 11.92
C MET A 119 -0.26 6.08 12.05
N GLN A 120 -0.57 7.34 11.78
CA GLN A 120 -1.92 7.82 11.54
C GLN A 120 -2.06 8.08 10.05
N VAL A 121 -3.02 7.43 9.38
CA VAL A 121 -3.24 7.54 7.93
C VAL A 121 -4.56 8.25 7.68
N ASP A 122 -4.49 9.48 7.19
CA ASP A 122 -5.67 10.23 6.79
C ASP A 122 -5.90 10.08 5.28
N LEU A 123 -7.11 9.66 4.92
CA LEU A 123 -7.56 9.58 3.54
C LEU A 123 -8.97 10.11 3.36
N VAL A 124 -9.22 10.60 2.14
CA VAL A 124 -10.57 10.71 1.58
C VAL A 124 -10.64 9.62 0.52
N ASN A 125 -11.51 8.64 0.75
CA ASN A 125 -11.71 7.54 -0.19
C ASN A 125 -12.75 7.97 -1.23
N ASP A 126 -12.28 8.48 -2.36
CA ASP A 126 -13.11 8.96 -3.45
C ASP A 126 -13.90 7.81 -4.09
N GLY A 127 -15.24 7.93 -4.12
CA GLY A 127 -16.17 6.84 -4.47
C GLY A 127 -17.16 6.48 -3.34
N PRO A 128 -16.79 5.68 -2.33
CA PRO A 128 -15.48 5.04 -2.14
C PRO A 128 -15.31 3.81 -3.02
N VAL A 129 -14.11 3.66 -3.59
CA VAL A 129 -13.68 2.45 -4.30
C VAL A 129 -12.60 1.74 -3.49
N THR A 130 -12.74 0.44 -3.25
CA THR A 130 -11.72 -0.34 -2.53
C THR A 130 -11.64 -1.72 -3.14
N VAL A 131 -10.42 -2.12 -3.51
CA VAL A 131 -10.15 -3.39 -4.17
C VAL A 131 -9.09 -4.12 -3.37
N LEU A 132 -9.38 -5.38 -3.04
CA LEU A 132 -8.37 -6.30 -2.55
C LEU A 132 -7.63 -6.89 -3.75
N LEU A 133 -6.31 -6.71 -3.78
CA LEU A 133 -5.46 -7.20 -4.85
C LEU A 133 -4.51 -8.27 -4.30
N GLU A 134 -4.60 -9.48 -4.85
CA GLU A 134 -3.75 -10.62 -4.52
C GLU A 134 -3.25 -11.28 -5.83
N LEU A 135 -2.20 -12.12 -5.71
CA LEU A 135 -1.55 -12.84 -6.81
C LEU A 135 -1.73 -14.34 -6.69
#